data_AF-A0A315BD69-F1
#
_entry.id   AF-A0A315BD69-F1
#
_cell.length_a   1.000
_cell.length_b   1.000
_cell.length_c   1.000
_cell.angle_alpha   90.00
_cell.angle_beta   90.00
_cell.angle_gamma   90.00
#
_symmetry.space_group_name_H-M   'P 1'
#
loop_
_entity.id
_entity.type
_entity.pdbx_description
1 polymer ?
#
loop_
_entity_poly.entity_id
_entity_poly.type
_entity_poly.pdbx_seq_one_letter_code
_entity_poly.pdbx_strand_id
1 'polypeptide(L)'
;MVKLLLKLLVLPPELLKMHAQGYADLASQAWADHLCTLKNRWVMYALSGLCLMLGLVLAGVAVLLWSALPSIDPRHAWVLPVLPLTLLALAALLWAWARRLRTRPFLNDIQEQIQLDILAIQQARAS
;
A
#
# COMPACT_ATOMS: atom_id res chain seq x y z
N MET A 1 -11.62 -17.18 -23.07
CA MET A 1 -10.78 -15.96 -23.16
C MET A 1 -9.68 -16.06 -24.22
N VAL A 2 -9.00 -17.20 -24.40
CA VAL A 2 -7.92 -17.40 -25.40
C VAL A 2 -8.36 -17.22 -26.86
N LYS A 3 -9.58 -17.68 -27.23
CA LYS A 3 -10.14 -17.50 -28.59
C LYS A 3 -10.40 -16.03 -28.97
N LEU A 4 -10.62 -15.15 -28.00
CA LEU A 4 -10.82 -13.71 -28.23
C LEU A 4 -9.49 -13.00 -28.51
N LEU A 5 -8.44 -13.37 -27.76
CA LEU A 5 -7.07 -12.89 -28.00
C LEU A 5 -6.55 -13.29 -29.38
N LEU A 6 -6.85 -14.52 -29.83
CA LEU A 6 -6.47 -15.00 -31.17
C LEU A 6 -7.21 -14.27 -32.30
N LYS A 7 -8.45 -13.84 -32.07
CA LYS A 7 -9.25 -13.12 -33.07
C LYS A 7 -8.88 -11.64 -33.15
N LEU A 8 -8.38 -11.07 -32.06
CA LEU A 8 -7.85 -9.70 -31.99
C LEU A 8 -6.52 -9.56 -32.74
N LEU A 9 -5.74 -10.65 -32.84
CA LEU A 9 -4.49 -10.72 -33.61
C LEU A 9 -4.70 -10.65 -35.14
N VAL A 10 -5.96 -10.75 -35.61
CA VAL A 10 -6.33 -10.78 -37.04
C VAL A 10 -6.81 -9.41 -37.56
N LEU A 11 -6.94 -8.38 -36.70
CA LEU A 11 -7.24 -7.01 -37.14
C LEU A 11 -5.99 -6.28 -37.67
N PRO A 12 -6.15 -5.26 -38.54
CA PRO A 12 -5.04 -4.58 -39.21
C PRO A 12 -4.00 -4.05 -38.19
N PRO A 13 -2.72 -4.48 -38.32
CA PRO A 13 -1.71 -4.36 -37.26
C PRO A 13 -1.23 -2.92 -37.01
N GLU A 14 -1.48 -2.00 -37.93
CA GLU A 14 -1.07 -0.59 -37.85
C GLU A 14 -1.89 0.19 -36.79
N LEU A 15 -3.22 0.02 -36.76
CA LEU A 15 -4.08 0.69 -35.78
C LEU A 15 -3.93 0.12 -34.37
N LEU A 16 -3.69 -1.19 -34.27
CA LEU A 16 -3.44 -1.87 -32.99
C LEU A 16 -2.12 -1.43 -32.36
N LYS A 17 -1.07 -1.15 -33.14
CA LYS A 17 0.22 -0.69 -32.60
C LYS A 17 0.14 0.71 -31.98
N MET A 18 -0.56 1.64 -32.63
CA MET A 18 -0.78 2.99 -32.10
C MET A 18 -1.59 2.98 -30.79
N HIS A 19 -2.61 2.12 -30.68
CA HIS A 19 -3.35 1.96 -29.42
C HIS A 19 -2.57 1.15 -28.38
N ALA A 20 -1.83 0.12 -28.78
CA ALA A 20 -1.02 -0.68 -27.86
C ALA A 20 0.07 0.16 -27.19
N GLN A 21 0.66 1.14 -27.88
CA GLN A 21 1.59 2.09 -27.27
C GLN A 21 0.89 3.00 -26.25
N GLY A 22 -0.31 3.51 -26.57
CA GLY A 22 -1.11 4.28 -25.61
C GLY A 22 -1.48 3.47 -24.35
N TYR A 23 -1.89 2.21 -24.52
CA TYR A 23 -2.15 1.29 -23.41
C TYR A 23 -0.87 0.93 -22.63
N ALA A 24 0.27 0.80 -23.31
CA ALA A 24 1.55 0.52 -22.67
C ALA A 24 2.03 1.71 -21.82
N ASP A 25 1.88 2.94 -22.32
CA ASP A 25 2.22 4.15 -21.56
C ASP A 25 1.30 4.33 -20.34
N LEU A 26 -0.02 4.17 -20.51
CA LEU A 26 -0.98 4.19 -19.40
C LEU A 26 -0.70 3.09 -18.37
N ALA A 27 -0.39 1.87 -18.82
CA ALA A 27 -0.02 0.77 -17.94
C ALA A 27 1.27 1.09 -17.19
N SER A 28 2.26 1.70 -17.84
CA SER A 28 3.55 2.05 -17.23
C SER A 28 3.42 3.14 -16.17
N GLN A 29 2.63 4.19 -16.42
CA GLN A 29 2.36 5.26 -15.47
C GLN A 29 1.57 4.76 -14.28
N ALA A 30 0.50 3.99 -14.53
CA ALA A 30 -0.27 3.41 -13.44
C ALA A 30 0.55 2.41 -12.62
N TRP A 31 1.44 1.65 -13.26
CA TRP A 31 2.37 0.75 -12.57
C TRP A 31 3.38 1.52 -11.72
N ALA A 32 3.92 2.64 -12.22
CA ALA A 32 4.83 3.49 -11.46
C ALA A 32 4.16 4.10 -10.22
N ASP A 33 2.94 4.62 -10.35
CA ASP A 33 2.18 5.16 -9.23
C ASP A 33 1.79 4.07 -8.22
N HIS A 34 1.44 2.88 -8.70
CA HIS A 34 1.16 1.75 -7.82
C HIS A 34 2.40 1.26 -7.07
N LEU A 35 3.56 1.18 -7.75
CA LEU A 35 4.81 0.83 -7.11
C LEU A 35 5.22 1.87 -6.07
N CYS A 36 5.01 3.16 -6.35
CA CYS A 36 5.34 4.23 -5.42
C CYS A 36 4.48 4.14 -4.15
N THR A 37 3.17 3.90 -4.30
CA THR A 37 2.25 3.72 -3.16
C THR A 37 2.54 2.45 -2.37
N LEU A 38 2.86 1.33 -3.05
CA LEU A 38 3.31 0.10 -2.41
C LEU A 38 4.61 0.30 -1.63
N LYS A 39 5.60 0.98 -2.22
CA LYS A 39 6.87 1.30 -1.57
C LYS A 39 6.63 2.11 -0.30
N ASN A 40 5.86 3.20 -0.41
CA ASN A 40 5.58 4.07 0.74
C ASN A 40 4.86 3.31 1.86
N ARG A 41 3.95 2.40 1.50
CA ARG A 41 3.26 1.53 2.45
C ARG A 41 4.20 0.55 3.15
N TRP A 42 5.11 -0.10 2.42
CA TRP A 42 6.11 -0.97 3.01
C TRP A 42 7.07 -0.23 3.94
N VAL A 43 7.49 0.98 3.56
CA VAL A 43 8.30 1.85 4.42
C VAL A 43 7.57 2.17 5.72
N MET A 44 6.29 2.53 5.66
CA MET A 44 5.50 2.80 6.87
C MET A 44 5.29 1.58 7.75
N TYR A 45 5.07 0.40 7.17
CA TYR A 45 4.98 -0.83 7.96
C TYR A 45 6.32 -1.21 8.60
N ALA A 46 7.43 -1.05 7.88
CA ALA A 46 8.76 -1.29 8.42
C ALA A 46 9.04 -0.34 9.60
N LEU A 47 8.72 0.94 9.44
CA LEU A 47 8.88 1.94 10.51
C LEU A 47 7.98 1.66 11.72
N SER A 48 6.72 1.28 11.47
CA SER A 48 5.78 0.86 12.51
C SER A 48 6.29 -0.37 13.27
N GLY A 49 6.75 -1.40 12.55
CA GLY A 49 7.32 -2.61 13.13
C GLY A 49 8.58 -2.33 13.96
N LEU A 50 9.44 -1.44 13.49
CA LEU A 50 10.64 -1.01 14.24
C LEU A 50 10.25 -0.29 15.55
N CYS A 51 9.30 0.66 15.48
CA CYS A 51 8.81 1.35 16.69
C CYS A 51 8.15 0.38 17.68
N LEU A 52 7.39 -0.60 17.19
CA LEU A 52 6.75 -1.62 18.03
C LEU A 52 7.79 -2.51 18.71
N MET A 53 8.81 -2.97 17.98
CA MET A 53 9.89 -3.78 18.51
C MET A 53 10.67 -3.02 19.59
N LEU A 54 11.08 -1.78 19.30
CA LEU A 54 11.77 -0.92 20.28
C LEU A 54 10.90 -0.64 21.51
N GLY A 55 9.61 -0.34 21.31
CA GLY A 55 8.66 -0.09 22.38
C GLY A 55 8.50 -1.30 23.31
N LEU A 56 8.41 -2.52 22.75
CA LEU A 56 8.33 -3.76 23.53
C LEU A 56 9.62 -4.04 24.31
N VAL A 57 10.78 -3.88 23.68
CA VAL A 57 12.08 -4.06 24.36
C VAL A 57 12.22 -3.07 25.51
N LEU A 58 11.95 -1.79 25.26
CA LEU A 58 12.03 -0.76 26.30
C LEU A 58 10.97 -0.95 27.39
N ALA A 59 9.78 -1.47 27.06
CA ALA A 59 8.78 -1.84 28.05
C ALA A 59 9.29 -2.96 28.96
N GLY A 60 9.92 -3.99 28.37
CA GLY A 60 10.56 -5.07 29.14
C GLY A 60 11.67 -4.55 30.05
N VAL A 61 12.55 -3.68 29.53
CA VAL A 61 13.61 -3.03 30.31
C VAL A 61 13.02 -2.16 31.43
N ALA A 62 11.96 -1.41 31.17
CA ALA A 62 11.27 -0.60 32.16
C ALA A 62 10.73 -1.47 33.31
N VAL A 63 10.08 -2.59 33.00
CA VAL A 63 9.59 -3.54 34.03
C VAL A 63 10.75 -4.12 34.83
N LEU A 64 11.84 -4.54 34.16
CA LEU A 64 13.02 -5.07 34.84
C LEU A 64 13.64 -4.04 35.78
N LEU A 65 13.85 -2.80 35.32
CA LEU A 65 14.38 -1.71 36.14
C LEU A 65 13.46 -1.36 37.30
N TRP A 66 12.14 -1.34 37.06
CA TRP A 66 11.16 -1.10 38.13
C TRP A 66 11.20 -2.17 39.21
N SER A 67 11.47 -3.43 38.83
CA SER A 67 11.60 -4.54 39.78
C SER A 67 12.95 -4.61 40.48
N ALA A 68 14.02 -4.17 39.82
CA ALA A 68 15.39 -4.31 40.30
C ALA A 68 15.89 -3.12 41.11
N LEU A 69 15.33 -1.91 40.90
CA LEU A 69 15.79 -0.69 41.57
C LEU A 69 14.92 -0.36 42.79
N PRO A 70 15.46 -0.44 44.03
CA PRO A 70 14.68 -0.24 45.26
C PRO A 70 14.29 1.22 45.51
N SER A 71 14.96 2.18 44.86
CA SER A 71 14.65 3.60 44.93
C SER A 71 14.88 4.26 43.58
N ILE A 72 13.80 4.66 42.92
CA ILE A 72 13.82 5.48 41.71
C ILE A 72 13.46 6.91 42.14
N ASP A 73 14.21 7.90 41.65
CA ASP A 73 13.88 9.30 41.90
C ASP A 73 12.45 9.59 41.41
N PRO A 74 11.51 9.99 42.29
CA PRO A 74 10.12 10.19 41.94
C PRO A 74 9.93 11.25 40.84
N ARG A 75 10.88 12.19 40.68
CA ARG A 75 10.84 13.20 39.61
C ARG A 75 10.99 12.60 38.21
N HIS A 76 11.68 11.48 38.08
CA HIS A 76 12.03 10.87 36.78
C HIS A 76 11.37 9.50 36.55
N ALA A 77 10.73 8.93 37.57
CA ALA A 77 10.07 7.62 37.50
C ALA A 77 9.03 7.51 36.38
N TRP A 78 8.39 8.62 35.98
CA TRP A 78 7.38 8.65 34.91
C TRP A 78 7.98 8.44 33.51
N VAL A 79 9.27 8.72 33.30
CA VAL A 79 9.91 8.54 32.00
C VAL A 79 9.98 7.05 31.63
N LEU A 80 10.14 6.19 32.64
CA LEU A 80 10.32 4.75 32.49
C LEU A 80 9.14 4.07 31.78
N PRO A 81 7.86 4.33 32.15
CA PRO A 81 6.72 3.85 31.38
C PRO A 81 6.37 4.73 30.18
N VAL A 82 6.59 6.06 30.21
CA VAL A 82 6.15 6.95 29.13
C VAL A 82 6.92 6.71 27.84
N LEU A 83 8.23 6.48 27.91
CA LEU A 83 9.04 6.24 26.72
C LEU A 83 8.56 5.02 25.91
N PRO A 84 8.41 3.81 26.48
CA PRO A 84 7.88 2.67 25.72
C PRO A 84 6.43 2.89 25.29
N LEU A 85 5.59 3.55 26.10
CA LEU A 85 4.20 3.83 25.72
C LEU A 85 4.10 4.72 24.48
N THR A 86 4.93 5.76 24.41
CA THR A 86 4.94 6.68 23.25
C THR A 86 5.37 5.98 21.97
N LEU A 87 6.36 5.09 22.03
CA LEU A 87 6.79 4.28 20.88
C LEU A 87 5.70 3.31 20.41
N LEU A 88 5.00 2.66 21.35
CA LEU A 88 3.88 1.78 21.02
C LEU A 88 2.69 2.56 20.42
N ALA A 89 2.39 3.74 20.95
CA ALA A 89 1.36 4.62 20.40
C ALA A 89 1.74 5.11 19.00
N LEU A 90 2.99 5.49 18.78
CA LEU A 90 3.50 5.90 17.46
C LEU A 90 3.43 4.72 16.46
N ALA A 91 3.81 3.52 16.89
CA ALA A 91 3.70 2.32 16.07
C ALA A 91 2.25 2.06 15.65
N ALA A 92 1.29 2.17 16.57
CA ALA A 92 -0.13 2.00 16.30
C ALA A 92 -0.68 3.06 15.34
N LEU A 93 -0.26 4.34 15.50
CA LEU A 93 -0.62 5.43 14.60
C LEU A 93 -0.08 5.19 13.18
N LEU A 94 1.20 4.84 13.05
CA LEU A 94 1.82 4.53 11.76
C LEU A 94 1.15 3.33 11.09
N TRP A 95 0.80 2.30 11.84
CA TRP A 95 0.06 1.14 11.35
C TRP A 95 -1.34 1.53 10.85
N ALA A 96 -2.08 2.32 11.65
CA ALA A 96 -3.41 2.80 11.28
C ALA A 96 -3.37 3.66 10.01
N TRP A 97 -2.35 4.51 9.89
CA TRP A 97 -2.17 5.35 8.72
C TRP A 97 -1.77 4.52 7.49
N ALA A 98 -0.84 3.57 7.62
CA ALA A 98 -0.48 2.62 6.56
C ALA A 98 -1.69 1.80 6.07
N ARG A 99 -2.63 1.47 6.97
CA ARG A 99 -3.92 0.84 6.60
C ARG A 99 -4.88 1.79 5.87
N ARG A 100 -4.86 3.09 6.17
CA ARG A 100 -5.68 4.10 5.47
C ARG A 100 -5.16 4.43 4.08
N LEU A 101 -3.85 4.28 3.85
CA LEU A 101 -3.22 4.35 2.53
C LEU A 101 -3.59 3.18 1.59
N ARG A 102 -4.64 2.40 1.91
CA ARG A 102 -5.17 1.35 1.05
C ARG A 102 -5.66 2.03 -0.24
N THR A 103 -4.84 1.87 -1.27
CA THR A 103 -5.11 2.31 -2.64
C THR A 103 -6.52 1.88 -3.01
N ARG A 104 -7.29 2.82 -3.55
CA ARG A 104 -8.54 2.50 -4.26
C ARG A 104 -8.25 1.32 -5.19
N PRO A 105 -9.16 0.36 -5.34
CA PRO A 105 -8.95 -0.77 -6.23
C PRO A 105 -8.86 -0.24 -7.65
N PHE A 106 -7.65 0.07 -8.11
CA PHE A 106 -7.31 0.49 -9.48
C PHE A 106 -7.82 -0.51 -10.53
N LEU A 107 -7.92 -1.79 -10.12
CA LEU A 107 -8.55 -2.84 -10.91
C LEU A 107 -10.03 -2.57 -11.22
N ASN A 108 -10.76 -1.86 -10.35
CA ASN A 108 -12.16 -1.52 -10.61
C ASN A 108 -12.25 -0.44 -11.70
N ASP A 109 -11.40 0.58 -11.64
CA ASP A 109 -11.39 1.65 -12.63
C ASP A 109 -11.01 1.11 -14.03
N ILE A 110 -10.02 0.20 -14.10
CA ILE A 110 -9.68 -0.50 -15.36
C ILE A 110 -10.83 -1.40 -15.83
N GLN A 111 -11.49 -2.13 -14.93
CA GLN A 111 -12.61 -2.99 -15.30
C GLN A 111 -13.78 -2.18 -15.86
N GLU A 112 -14.06 -1.02 -15.28
CA GLU A 112 -15.10 -0.12 -15.72
C GLU A 112 -14.79 0.42 -17.13
N GLN A 113 -13.54 0.82 -17.38
CA GLN A 113 -13.09 1.28 -18.70
C GLN A 113 -13.16 0.17 -19.76
N ILE A 114 -12.76 -1.07 -19.42
CA ILE A 114 -12.86 -2.22 -20.33
C ILE A 114 -14.32 -2.57 -20.63
N GLN A 115 -15.22 -2.45 -19.65
CA GLN A 115 -16.65 -2.69 -19.87
C GLN A 115 -17.26 -1.66 -20.81
N LEU A 116 -16.87 -0.38 -20.67
CA LEU A 116 -17.31 0.70 -21.56
C LEU A 116 -16.82 0.48 -22.99
N ASP A 117 -15.57 0.07 -23.19
CA ASP A 117 -15.02 -0.22 -24.51
C ASP A 117 -15.69 -1.44 -25.17
N ILE A 118 -15.99 -2.49 -24.41
CA ILE A 118 -16.72 -3.66 -24.92
C ILE A 118 -18.13 -3.26 -25.38
N LEU A 119 -18.82 -2.38 -24.63
CA LEU A 119 -20.14 -1.87 -25.01
C LEU A 119 -20.08 -1.03 -26.28
N ALA A 120 -19.08 -0.15 -26.42
CA ALA A 120 -18.89 0.66 -27.62
C ALA A 120 -18.63 -0.20 -28.86
N ILE A 121 -17.80 -1.25 -28.73
CA ILE A 121 -17.54 -2.20 -29.84
C ILE A 121 -18.80 -2.99 -30.20
N GLN A 122 -19.62 -3.37 -29.22
CA GLN A 122 -20.90 -4.06 -29.50
C GLN A 122 -21.88 -3.16 -30.24
N GLN A 123 -21.98 -1.88 -29.87
CA GLN A 123 -22.83 -0.90 -30.55
C GLN A 123 -22.37 -0.62 -31.98
N ALA A 124 -21.06 -0.44 -32.20
CA ALA A 124 -20.48 -0.25 -33.53
C ALA A 124 -20.61 -1.48 -34.44
N ARG A 125 -20.87 -2.66 -33.87
CA ARG A 125 -21.09 -3.91 -34.61
C ARG A 125 -22.58 -4.20 -34.86
N ALA A 126 -23.47 -3.53 -34.14
CA ALA A 126 -24.92 -3.60 -34.29
C ALA A 126 -25.49 -2.48 -35.18
N SER A 127 -24.64 -1.52 -35.59
CA SER A 127 -24.91 -0.49 -36.61
C SER A 127 -24.29 -0.88 -37.94
#